data_AF-A0A4Q2Y081-F1
#
_entry.id   AF-A0A4Q2Y081-F1
#
_cell.length_a   1.000
_cell.length_b   1.000
_cell.length_c   1.000
_cell.angle_alpha   90.00
_cell.angle_beta   90.00
_cell.angle_gamma   90.00
#
_symmetry.space_group_name_H-M   'P 1'
#
loop_
_entity.id
_entity.type
_entity.pdbx_description
1 polymer ?
#
loop_
_entity_poly.entity_id
_entity_poly.type
_entity_poly.pdbx_seq_one_letter_code
_entity_poly.pdbx_strand_id
1 'polypeptide(L)'
;MQDTIQPPIEILMEPQSEAGAKGAARRGTESFARFSYTRTAASGRRFKELTDGGNRASPPRTVTVFRFSKPGEWVHARRLVKKYADSHHPMIAVTSPSVYNLPKFRDLLKGELIEVFVDNPENVRVENLEEWITRLTEKPVRAETSSIGAPPEDLDISARLRDPRTGRLDARKLGELMGLSLTDLAVKVCGITKQALSQSPSSTGIQDKLRPLEEIAHFLDWCGHDEGRFRAWLNRPNRDFAPLNGKILSPMQLILLGHAGVVAHQVRNLRLGHPS
;
A
#
# COMPACT_ATOMS: atom_id res chain seq x y z
N MET A 1 14.25 -24.98 -27.26
CA MET A 1 13.85 -23.87 -26.37
C MET A 1 14.90 -23.82 -25.26
N GLN A 2 15.62 -22.71 -25.12
CA GLN A 2 16.59 -22.55 -24.02
C GLN A 2 15.80 -22.11 -22.79
N ASP A 3 15.84 -22.92 -21.72
CA ASP A 3 15.23 -22.56 -20.44
C ASP A 3 15.91 -21.29 -19.90
N THR A 4 15.15 -20.20 -19.80
CA THR A 4 15.64 -18.96 -19.21
C THR A 4 15.68 -19.14 -17.70
N ILE A 5 16.88 -19.36 -17.15
CA ILE A 5 17.10 -19.47 -15.70
C ILE A 5 17.17 -18.06 -15.14
N GLN A 6 16.23 -17.70 -14.27
CA GLN A 6 16.29 -16.43 -13.54
C GLN A 6 17.46 -16.43 -12.55
N PRO A 7 18.11 -15.28 -12.31
CA PRO A 7 19.18 -15.19 -11.33
C PRO A 7 18.67 -15.57 -9.94
N PRO A 8 19.48 -16.24 -9.11
CA PRO A 8 19.09 -16.63 -7.76
C PRO A 8 18.83 -15.40 -6.89
N ILE A 9 17.80 -15.49 -6.06
CA ILE A 9 17.46 -14.49 -5.04
C ILE A 9 18.04 -14.97 -3.71
N GLU A 10 18.77 -14.10 -3.02
CA GLU A 10 19.21 -14.39 -1.65
C GLU A 10 18.19 -13.90 -0.64
N ILE A 11 17.91 -14.75 0.33
CA ILE A 11 16.97 -14.48 1.42
C ILE A 11 17.77 -14.48 2.71
N LEU A 12 17.78 -13.33 3.39
CA LEU A 12 18.36 -13.17 4.71
C LEU A 12 17.24 -13.28 5.73
N MET A 13 17.18 -14.40 6.45
CA MET A 13 16.15 -14.62 7.46
C MET A 13 16.72 -14.50 8.86
N GLU A 14 16.06 -13.71 9.69
CA GLU A 14 16.38 -13.66 11.11
C GLU A 14 16.19 -15.06 11.74
N PRO A 15 17.20 -15.57 12.47
CA PRO A 15 17.14 -16.90 13.07
C PRO A 15 16.03 -16.92 14.10
N GLN A 16 15.39 -18.08 14.28
CA GLN A 16 14.49 -18.24 15.40
C GLN A 16 15.30 -18.05 16.68
N SER A 17 14.87 -17.09 17.51
CA SER A 17 15.41 -16.97 18.85
C SER A 17 15.04 -18.25 19.59
N GLU A 18 15.93 -19.23 19.60
CA GLU A 18 15.79 -20.42 20.43
C GLU A 18 15.63 -19.95 21.87
N ALA A 19 14.41 -20.06 22.39
CA ALA A 19 14.07 -19.72 23.76
C ALA A 19 14.77 -20.73 24.69
N GLY A 20 16.07 -20.52 24.94
CA GLY A 20 16.85 -21.46 25.76
C GLY A 20 18.35 -21.23 25.84
N ALA A 21 18.99 -20.58 24.86
CA ALA A 21 20.44 -20.41 24.87
C ALA A 21 20.89 -19.26 25.80
N LYS A 22 20.84 -19.48 27.12
CA LYS A 22 21.56 -18.68 28.12
C LYS A 22 23.06 -18.95 27.99
N GLY A 23 23.70 -18.42 26.96
CA GLY A 23 25.13 -18.62 26.73
C GLY A 23 25.70 -17.62 25.75
N ALA A 24 26.31 -16.56 26.26
CA ALA A 24 27.25 -15.69 25.58
C ALA A 24 26.83 -15.19 24.17
N ALA A 25 25.84 -14.30 24.12
CA ALA A 25 25.67 -13.43 22.95
C ALA A 25 26.93 -12.56 22.78
N ARG A 26 27.83 -12.98 21.88
CA ARG A 26 28.90 -12.12 21.37
C ARG A 26 28.24 -10.86 20.82
N ARG A 27 28.56 -9.71 21.41
CA ARG A 27 28.15 -8.40 20.90
C ARG A 27 28.63 -8.26 19.45
N GLY A 28 27.70 -8.12 18.52
CA GLY A 28 27.96 -7.33 17.31
C GLY A 28 27.54 -7.93 15.96
N THR A 29 27.29 -9.23 15.85
CA THR A 29 26.93 -9.84 14.56
C THR A 29 25.52 -10.39 14.59
N GLU A 30 24.57 -9.64 14.00
CA GLU A 30 23.24 -10.15 13.66
C GLU A 30 23.43 -11.32 12.69
N SER A 31 23.25 -12.55 13.18
CA SER A 31 23.49 -13.78 12.43
C SER A 31 22.24 -14.13 11.62
N PHE A 32 22.12 -13.65 10.38
CA PHE A 32 21.03 -14.06 9.48
C PHE A 32 21.31 -15.44 8.88
N ALA A 33 20.30 -16.31 8.87
CA ALA A 33 20.31 -17.51 8.05
C ALA A 33 20.14 -17.11 6.57
N ARG A 34 20.93 -17.71 5.69
CA ARG A 34 20.96 -17.38 4.26
C ARG A 34 20.35 -18.50 3.44
N PHE A 35 19.43 -18.15 2.55
CA PHE A 35 18.81 -19.09 1.63
C PHE A 35 18.94 -18.59 0.20
N SER A 36 19.23 -19.49 -0.73
CA SER A 36 19.14 -19.22 -2.17
C SER A 36 17.80 -19.74 -2.67
N TYR A 37 17.06 -18.88 -3.35
CA TYR A 37 15.84 -19.23 -4.08
C TYR A 37 16.09 -19.15 -5.58
N THR A 38 15.83 -20.25 -6.30
CA THR A 38 15.92 -20.29 -7.77
C THR A 38 14.64 -20.88 -8.35
N ARG A 39 14.08 -20.17 -9.34
CA ARG A 39 12.91 -20.60 -10.09
C ARG A 39 13.37 -21.25 -11.41
N THR A 40 12.95 -22.48 -11.68
CA THR A 40 13.16 -23.14 -12.98
C THR A 40 11.85 -23.24 -13.76
N ALA A 41 11.92 -23.07 -15.09
CA ALA A 41 10.75 -23.05 -15.97
C ALA A 41 9.99 -24.41 -16.01
N ALA A 42 10.70 -25.52 -15.77
CA ALA A 42 10.21 -26.87 -16.00
C ALA A 42 9.59 -27.57 -14.78
N SER A 43 9.04 -26.83 -13.79
CA SER A 43 8.30 -27.31 -12.58
C SER A 43 9.09 -27.53 -11.28
N GLY A 44 10.37 -27.19 -11.19
CA GLY A 44 11.13 -27.31 -9.94
C GLY A 44 11.44 -25.97 -9.27
N ARG A 45 10.70 -25.61 -8.22
CA ARG A 45 11.11 -24.55 -7.27
C ARG A 45 12.08 -25.17 -6.27
N ARG A 46 13.22 -24.54 -6.02
CA ARG A 46 14.20 -25.06 -5.04
C ARG A 46 14.68 -23.95 -4.12
N PHE A 47 14.43 -24.15 -2.84
CA PHE A 47 15.14 -23.46 -1.76
C PHE A 47 16.38 -24.28 -1.41
N LYS A 48 17.53 -23.61 -1.32
CA LYS A 48 18.76 -24.21 -0.81
C LYS A 48 19.31 -23.34 0.29
N GLU A 49 19.33 -23.86 1.51
CA GLU A 49 20.02 -23.22 2.62
C GLU A 49 21.52 -23.14 2.31
N LEU A 50 22.11 -21.97 2.56
CA LEU A 50 23.51 -21.69 2.30
C LEU A 50 24.28 -21.74 3.62
N THR A 51 25.03 -22.82 3.84
CA THR A 51 25.96 -22.93 4.97
C THR A 51 27.26 -22.19 4.68
N ASP A 52 27.32 -20.95 5.19
CA ASP A 52 28.48 -20.12 5.59
C ASP A 52 29.63 -19.80 4.61
N GLY A 53 30.16 -18.57 4.77
CA GLY A 53 31.57 -18.21 4.58
C GLY A 53 32.08 -17.74 3.21
N GLY A 54 31.38 -17.97 2.12
CA GLY A 54 31.85 -17.51 0.81
C GLY A 54 31.68 -15.99 0.65
N ASN A 55 32.75 -15.21 0.78
CA ASN A 55 32.80 -13.79 0.43
C ASN A 55 32.50 -13.63 -1.07
N ARG A 56 31.21 -13.57 -1.43
CA ARG A 56 30.74 -13.34 -2.79
C ARG A 56 30.10 -11.97 -2.84
N ALA A 57 30.31 -11.29 -3.97
CA ALA A 57 29.58 -10.08 -4.31
C ALA A 57 28.08 -10.32 -4.10
N SER A 58 27.42 -9.39 -3.43
CA SER A 58 25.99 -9.47 -3.15
C SER A 58 25.23 -9.83 -4.42
N PRO A 59 24.33 -10.82 -4.40
CA PRO A 59 23.51 -11.14 -5.55
C PRO A 59 22.65 -9.92 -5.92
N PRO A 60 22.25 -9.79 -7.19
CA PRO A 60 21.56 -8.59 -7.67
C PRO A 60 20.20 -8.35 -7.00
N ARG A 61 19.66 -9.33 -6.27
CA ARG A 61 18.39 -9.23 -5.54
C ARG A 61 18.48 -9.96 -4.20
N THR A 62 18.37 -9.19 -3.11
CA THR A 62 18.34 -9.71 -1.74
C THR A 62 17.01 -9.34 -1.09
N VAL A 63 16.33 -10.31 -0.49
CA VAL A 63 15.12 -10.10 0.32
C VAL A 63 15.46 -10.34 1.78
N THR A 64 15.10 -9.41 2.67
CA THR A 64 15.36 -9.59 4.11
C THR A 64 14.07 -9.88 4.85
N VAL A 65 14.05 -10.94 5.65
CA VAL A 65 12.90 -11.41 6.41
C VAL A 65 13.15 -11.22 7.90
N PHE A 66 12.28 -10.46 8.55
CA PHE A 66 12.31 -10.20 9.99
C PHE A 66 11.14 -10.87 10.70
N ARG A 67 11.34 -11.24 11.95
CA ARG A 67 10.31 -11.89 12.77
C ARG A 67 10.04 -11.06 14.02
N PHE A 68 8.79 -10.65 14.21
CA PHE A 68 8.35 -9.91 15.38
C PHE A 68 7.28 -10.70 16.13
N SER A 69 7.69 -11.31 17.24
CA SER A 69 6.84 -12.19 18.04
C SER A 69 6.21 -11.47 19.23
N LYS A 70 6.89 -10.45 19.78
CA LYS A 70 6.54 -9.82 21.06
C LYS A 70 6.37 -8.30 20.94
N PRO A 71 5.39 -7.70 21.64
CA PRO A 71 5.18 -6.25 21.68
C PRO A 71 6.40 -5.44 22.11
N GLY A 72 7.28 -6.02 22.95
CA GLY A 72 8.50 -5.38 23.44
C GLY A 72 9.62 -5.22 22.40
N GLU A 73 9.48 -5.85 21.23
CA GLU A 73 10.51 -5.85 20.18
C GLU A 73 10.52 -4.57 19.32
N TRP A 74 9.70 -3.57 19.65
CA TRP A 74 9.56 -2.32 18.90
C TRP A 74 10.89 -1.63 18.59
N VAL A 75 11.77 -1.49 19.59
CA VAL A 75 13.07 -0.81 19.41
C VAL A 75 13.95 -1.58 18.42
N HIS A 76 13.88 -2.91 18.48
CA HIS A 76 14.61 -3.79 17.57
C HIS A 76 14.04 -3.71 16.14
N ALA A 77 12.72 -3.81 16.00
CA ALA A 77 12.01 -3.66 14.74
C ALA A 77 12.35 -2.33 14.05
N ARG A 78 12.28 -1.22 14.79
CA ARG A 78 12.62 0.10 14.27
C ARG A 78 14.08 0.18 13.81
N ARG A 79 15.01 -0.42 14.56
CA ARG A 79 16.43 -0.45 14.20
C ARG A 79 16.67 -1.24 12.91
N LEU A 80 16.05 -2.41 12.78
CA LEU A 80 16.17 -3.26 11.59
C LEU A 80 15.53 -2.59 10.37
N VAL A 81 14.29 -2.10 10.50
CA VAL A 81 13.60 -1.37 9.43
C VAL A 81 14.46 -0.21 8.93
N LYS A 82 14.98 0.62 9.84
CA LYS A 82 15.87 1.72 9.46
C LYS A 82 17.14 1.23 8.74
N LYS A 83 17.83 0.24 9.30
CA LYS A 83 19.10 -0.27 8.77
C LYS A 83 18.97 -0.79 7.33
N TYR A 84 17.87 -1.46 7.02
CA TYR A 84 17.68 -2.14 5.73
C TYR A 84 16.83 -1.33 4.73
N ALA A 85 16.00 -0.40 5.21
CA ALA A 85 15.28 0.55 4.34
C ALA A 85 16.26 1.44 3.56
N ASP A 86 17.33 1.92 4.22
CA ASP A 86 18.36 2.76 3.57
C ASP A 86 19.08 2.03 2.42
N SER A 87 19.03 0.69 2.39
CA SER A 87 19.64 -0.14 1.35
C SER A 87 18.68 -0.44 0.17
N HIS A 88 17.45 0.07 0.20
CA HIS A 88 16.41 -0.22 -0.80
C HIS A 88 16.14 -1.72 -1.01
N HIS A 89 16.41 -2.54 0.02
CA HIS A 89 16.18 -3.97 -0.07
C HIS A 89 14.70 -4.26 0.21
N PRO A 90 14.02 -5.08 -0.61
CA PRO A 90 12.69 -5.56 -0.27
C PRO A 90 12.71 -6.34 1.05
N MET A 91 11.74 -6.04 1.90
CA MET A 91 11.64 -6.58 3.26
C MET A 91 10.32 -7.34 3.42
N ILE A 92 10.38 -8.46 4.14
CA ILE A 92 9.18 -9.17 4.61
C ILE A 92 9.20 -9.10 6.14
N ALA A 93 8.15 -8.51 6.72
CA ALA A 93 7.95 -8.48 8.15
C ALA A 93 6.94 -9.56 8.55
N VAL A 94 7.40 -10.62 9.21
CA VAL A 94 6.55 -11.67 9.77
C VAL A 94 6.18 -11.27 11.20
N THR A 95 4.91 -11.07 11.48
CA THR A 95 4.45 -10.55 12.78
C THR A 95 3.22 -11.28 13.29
N SER A 96 3.15 -11.49 14.60
CA SER A 96 1.90 -11.99 15.21
C SER A 96 0.79 -10.92 15.13
N PRO A 97 -0.50 -11.32 15.13
CA PRO A 97 -1.61 -10.37 15.13
C PRO A 97 -1.56 -9.38 16.30
N SER A 98 -1.13 -9.83 17.48
CA SER A 98 -1.03 -8.99 18.69
C SER A 98 0.02 -7.90 18.57
N VAL A 99 1.12 -8.16 17.85
CA VAL A 99 2.16 -7.16 17.57
C VAL A 99 1.72 -6.23 16.43
N TYR A 100 1.17 -6.77 15.35
CA TYR A 100 0.75 -5.99 14.19
C TYR A 100 -0.38 -5.01 14.53
N ASN A 101 -1.27 -5.34 15.46
CA ASN A 101 -2.37 -4.46 15.84
C ASN A 101 -1.96 -3.26 16.69
N LEU A 102 -0.70 -3.18 17.12
CA LEU A 102 -0.19 -2.00 17.81
C LEU A 102 0.01 -0.84 16.82
N PRO A 103 -0.58 0.35 17.05
CA PRO A 103 -0.52 1.46 16.10
C PRO A 103 0.90 1.81 15.65
N LYS A 104 1.85 1.83 16.60
CA LYS A 104 3.26 2.13 16.32
C LYS A 104 3.88 1.13 15.34
N PHE A 105 3.58 -0.17 15.47
CA PHE A 105 4.06 -1.21 14.56
C PHE A 105 3.46 -1.08 13.17
N ARG A 106 2.15 -0.82 13.06
CA ARG A 106 1.54 -0.55 11.75
C ARG A 106 2.21 0.62 11.06
N ASP A 107 2.43 1.71 11.79
CA ASP A 107 3.03 2.92 11.21
C ASP A 107 4.47 2.70 10.75
N LEU A 108 5.24 1.86 11.47
CA LEU A 108 6.59 1.49 11.05
C LEU A 108 6.61 0.65 9.77
N LEU A 109 5.63 -0.23 9.59
CA LEU A 109 5.60 -1.22 8.51
C LEU A 109 4.85 -0.74 7.25
N LYS A 110 4.29 0.47 7.23
CA LYS A 110 3.59 1.08 6.08
C LYS A 110 4.50 1.51 4.91
N GLY A 111 5.76 1.07 4.87
CA GLY A 111 6.72 1.46 3.83
C GLY A 111 6.50 0.73 2.50
N GLU A 112 6.85 1.38 1.38
CA GLU A 112 6.65 0.84 0.01
C GLU A 112 7.40 -0.47 -0.28
N LEU A 113 8.45 -0.76 0.49
CA LEU A 113 9.31 -1.94 0.33
C LEU A 113 9.11 -3.01 1.41
N ILE A 114 8.08 -2.87 2.27
CA ILE A 114 7.82 -3.80 3.37
C ILE A 114 6.50 -4.51 3.13
N GLU A 115 6.55 -5.81 2.87
CA GLU A 115 5.36 -6.66 2.85
C GLU A 115 5.17 -7.28 4.24
N VAL A 116 3.96 -7.18 4.78
CA VAL A 116 3.66 -7.69 6.12
C VAL A 116 2.94 -9.02 6.02
N PHE A 117 3.53 -10.05 6.62
CA PHE A 117 2.93 -11.37 6.77
C PHE A 117 2.47 -11.55 8.22
N VAL A 118 1.16 -11.51 8.44
CA VAL A 118 0.58 -11.63 9.78
C VAL A 118 0.28 -13.09 10.09
N ASP A 119 1.15 -13.75 10.84
CA ASP A 119 1.05 -15.15 11.25
C ASP A 119 1.86 -15.37 12.54
N ASN A 120 1.79 -16.56 13.14
CA ASN A 120 2.68 -16.92 14.24
C ASN A 120 4.12 -17.03 13.72
N PRO A 121 5.04 -16.11 14.10
CA PRO A 121 6.40 -16.07 13.54
C PRO A 121 7.22 -17.32 13.83
N GLU A 122 6.84 -18.11 14.82
CA GLU A 122 7.48 -19.38 15.17
C GLU A 122 7.17 -20.51 14.18
N ASN A 123 6.03 -20.43 13.48
CA ASN A 123 5.61 -21.44 12.52
C ASN A 123 6.03 -21.12 11.08
N VAL A 124 6.48 -19.89 10.83
CA VAL A 124 6.86 -19.45 9.49
C VAL A 124 8.23 -20.02 9.12
N ARG A 125 8.24 -20.75 8.01
CA ARG A 125 9.45 -21.20 7.32
C ARG A 125 9.62 -20.42 6.01
N VAL A 126 10.82 -20.45 5.44
CA VAL A 126 11.13 -19.70 4.20
C VAL A 126 10.26 -20.18 3.04
N GLU A 127 9.94 -21.47 3.01
CA GLU A 127 9.09 -22.08 1.99
C GLU A 127 7.68 -21.50 2.00
N ASN A 128 7.18 -21.09 3.17
CA ASN A 128 5.87 -20.46 3.31
C ASN A 128 5.86 -19.03 2.75
N LEU A 129 7.02 -18.41 2.52
CA LEU A 129 7.16 -17.04 2.05
C LEU A 129 7.32 -16.94 0.53
N GLU A 130 7.25 -18.05 -0.20
CA GLU A 130 7.53 -18.10 -1.64
C GLU A 130 6.71 -17.08 -2.44
N GLU A 131 5.41 -16.99 -2.18
CA GLU A 131 4.52 -16.06 -2.90
C GLU A 131 4.92 -14.60 -2.66
N TRP A 132 5.29 -14.25 -1.42
CA TRP A 132 5.72 -12.91 -1.04
C TRP A 132 7.09 -12.56 -1.63
N ILE A 133 8.05 -13.49 -1.58
CA ILE A 133 9.37 -13.34 -2.20
C ILE A 133 9.22 -13.12 -3.70
N THR A 134 8.39 -13.92 -4.35
CA THR A 134 8.10 -13.82 -5.78
C THR A 134 7.46 -12.47 -6.09
N ARG A 135 6.45 -12.05 -5.33
CA ARG A 135 5.78 -10.75 -5.50
C ARG A 135 6.76 -9.57 -5.35
N LEU A 136 7.64 -9.61 -4.36
CA LEU A 136 8.64 -8.55 -4.11
C LEU A 136 9.73 -8.50 -5.17
N THR A 137 10.06 -9.63 -5.79
CA THR A 137 11.16 -9.73 -6.76
C THR A 137 10.68 -9.67 -8.21
N GLU A 138 9.42 -9.95 -8.47
CA GLU A 138 8.75 -9.80 -9.77
C GLU A 138 8.07 -8.44 -9.92
N LYS A 139 7.73 -7.74 -8.82
CA LYS A 139 7.49 -6.30 -8.88
C LYS A 139 8.73 -5.69 -9.57
N PRO A 140 8.58 -4.98 -10.70
CA PRO A 140 9.71 -4.26 -11.26
C PRO A 140 10.13 -3.25 -10.22
N VAL A 141 11.18 -3.59 -9.45
CA VAL A 141 11.97 -2.63 -8.70
C VAL A 141 12.31 -1.59 -9.75
N ARG A 142 11.69 -0.40 -9.66
CA ARG A 142 12.05 0.73 -10.51
C ARG A 142 13.54 0.89 -10.31
N ALA A 143 14.30 0.40 -11.28
CA ALA A 143 15.73 0.62 -11.31
C ALA A 143 15.89 2.13 -11.35
N GLU A 144 16.52 2.66 -10.31
CA GLU A 144 17.14 3.96 -10.29
C GLU A 144 18.20 3.97 -11.40
N THR A 145 17.76 4.19 -12.63
CA THR A 145 18.61 4.65 -13.72
C THR A 145 18.03 5.95 -14.19
N SER A 146 18.58 7.01 -13.60
CA SER A 146 18.82 8.32 -14.20
C SER A 146 18.46 8.40 -15.68
N SER A 147 17.28 8.92 -15.98
CA SER A 147 17.16 9.94 -17.02
C SER A 147 16.04 10.88 -16.62
N ILE A 148 16.26 12.17 -16.88
CA ILE A 148 15.35 13.28 -16.61
C ILE A 148 14.07 13.00 -17.41
N GLY A 149 13.05 12.48 -16.73
CA GLY A 149 11.72 12.20 -17.25
C GLY A 149 10.77 12.13 -16.07
N ALA A 150 9.69 12.90 -16.13
CA ALA A 150 8.73 13.11 -15.04
C ALA A 150 8.28 11.81 -14.35
N PRO A 151 7.97 11.84 -13.04
CA PRO A 151 7.46 10.67 -12.33
C PRO A 151 6.18 10.18 -12.99
N PRO A 152 5.93 8.86 -13.06
CA PRO A 152 4.70 8.33 -13.63
C PRO A 152 3.53 8.75 -12.72
N GLU A 153 2.66 9.58 -13.29
CA GLU A 153 1.61 10.34 -12.63
C GLU A 153 0.46 9.51 -12.02
N ASP A 154 0.54 8.18 -12.02
CA ASP A 154 -0.67 7.34 -11.99
C ASP A 154 -1.01 6.64 -10.66
N LEU A 155 -0.21 6.77 -9.60
CA LEU A 155 -0.50 6.10 -8.32
C LEU A 155 -0.96 7.03 -7.18
N ASP A 156 -0.60 8.31 -7.20
CA ASP A 156 -1.07 9.25 -6.20
C ASP A 156 -2.34 9.96 -6.69
N ILE A 157 -3.50 9.41 -6.32
CA ILE A 157 -4.80 9.99 -6.65
C ILE A 157 -4.94 11.43 -6.16
N SER A 158 -4.31 11.79 -5.04
CA SER A 158 -4.34 13.16 -4.52
C SER A 158 -3.55 14.12 -5.42
N ALA A 159 -2.38 13.71 -5.92
CA ALA A 159 -1.63 14.50 -6.89
C ALA A 159 -2.41 14.66 -8.20
N ARG A 160 -3.03 13.57 -8.69
CA ARG A 160 -3.81 13.56 -9.93
C ARG A 160 -4.97 14.55 -9.89
N LEU A 161 -5.64 14.68 -8.75
CA LEU A 161 -6.81 15.54 -8.54
C LEU A 161 -6.50 17.02 -8.28
N ARG A 162 -5.23 17.39 -8.13
CA ARG A 162 -4.82 18.77 -7.86
C ARG A 162 -4.44 19.52 -9.12
N ASP A 163 -4.66 20.83 -9.10
CA ASP A 163 -4.11 21.77 -10.07
C ASP A 163 -2.59 21.85 -9.86
N PRO A 164 -1.77 21.51 -10.86
CA PRO A 164 -0.31 21.45 -10.71
C PRO A 164 0.31 22.81 -10.40
N ARG A 165 -0.37 23.93 -10.71
CA ARG A 165 0.14 25.28 -10.47
C ARG A 165 -0.10 25.74 -9.03
N THR A 166 -1.24 25.36 -8.46
CA THR A 166 -1.69 25.87 -7.16
C THR A 166 -1.64 24.84 -6.04
N GLY A 167 -1.53 23.55 -6.37
CA GLY A 167 -1.60 22.43 -5.43
C GLY A 167 -2.99 22.20 -4.82
N ARG A 168 -4.01 22.95 -5.27
CA ARG A 168 -5.39 22.89 -4.78
C ARG A 168 -6.21 21.86 -5.55
N LEU A 169 -7.31 21.38 -4.98
CA LEU A 169 -8.20 20.46 -5.69
C LEU A 169 -8.80 21.13 -6.92
N ASP A 170 -8.77 20.43 -8.04
CA ASP A 170 -9.38 20.84 -9.30
C ASP A 170 -10.75 20.17 -9.46
N ALA A 171 -11.80 20.98 -9.46
CA ALA A 171 -13.17 20.52 -9.61
C ALA A 171 -13.41 19.77 -10.93
N ARG A 172 -12.74 20.11 -12.03
CA ARG A 172 -12.92 19.43 -13.32
C ARG A 172 -12.42 17.99 -13.25
N LYS A 173 -11.23 17.81 -12.66
CA LYS A 173 -10.61 16.49 -12.48
C LYS A 173 -11.43 15.60 -11.55
N LEU A 174 -11.93 16.17 -10.45
CA LEU A 174 -12.86 15.47 -9.56
C LEU A 174 -14.16 15.07 -10.27
N GLY A 175 -14.73 15.98 -11.07
CA GLY A 175 -15.93 15.72 -11.86
C GLY A 175 -15.74 14.58 -12.85
N GLU A 176 -14.64 14.61 -13.62
CA GLU A 176 -14.27 13.57 -14.58
C GLU A 176 -14.09 12.20 -13.93
N LEU A 177 -13.35 12.14 -12.81
CA LEU A 177 -13.16 10.89 -12.07
C LEU A 177 -14.50 10.31 -11.60
N MET A 178 -15.34 11.15 -11.00
CA MET A 178 -16.62 10.71 -10.43
C MET A 178 -17.70 10.46 -11.49
N GLY A 179 -17.51 10.91 -12.74
CA GLY A 179 -18.57 10.91 -13.76
C GLY A 179 -19.66 11.95 -13.49
N LEU A 180 -19.31 13.06 -12.83
CA LEU A 180 -20.20 14.18 -12.56
C LEU A 180 -20.05 15.26 -13.63
N SER A 181 -21.17 15.79 -14.11
CA SER A 181 -21.14 16.96 -14.98
C SER A 181 -20.62 18.18 -14.20
N LEU A 182 -19.88 19.07 -14.86
CA LEU A 182 -19.40 20.30 -14.23
C LEU A 182 -20.55 21.18 -13.73
N THR A 183 -21.72 21.08 -14.38
CA THR A 183 -22.95 21.77 -13.97
C THR A 183 -23.45 21.25 -12.63
N ASP A 184 -23.55 19.93 -12.47
CA ASP A 184 -24.01 19.31 -11.22
C ASP A 184 -23.02 19.57 -10.09
N LEU A 185 -21.72 19.45 -10.37
CA LEU A 185 -20.69 19.76 -9.39
C LEU A 185 -20.76 21.22 -8.91
N ALA A 186 -20.98 22.17 -9.83
CA ALA A 186 -21.13 23.58 -9.48
C ALA A 186 -22.37 23.82 -8.63
N VAL A 187 -23.54 23.39 -9.10
CA VAL A 187 -24.84 23.76 -8.50
C VAL A 187 -25.16 22.91 -7.28
N LYS A 188 -24.96 21.60 -7.35
CA LYS A 188 -25.41 20.63 -6.34
C LYS A 188 -24.39 20.44 -5.22
N VAL A 189 -23.09 20.55 -5.53
CA VAL A 189 -22.03 20.31 -4.55
C VAL A 189 -21.40 21.60 -4.05
N CYS A 190 -20.99 22.48 -4.97
CA CYS A 190 -20.26 23.70 -4.61
C CYS A 190 -21.18 24.87 -4.27
N GLY A 191 -22.45 24.85 -4.69
CA GLY A 191 -23.40 25.94 -4.48
C GLY A 191 -23.07 27.21 -5.27
N ILE A 192 -22.39 27.09 -6.42
CA ILE A 192 -22.03 28.22 -7.29
C ILE A 192 -22.50 28.00 -8.73
N THR A 193 -22.38 29.02 -9.57
CA THR A 193 -22.74 28.90 -10.98
C THR A 193 -21.70 28.07 -11.75
N LYS A 194 -22.14 27.36 -12.79
CA LYS A 194 -21.26 26.64 -13.72
C LYS A 194 -20.18 27.56 -14.30
N GLN A 195 -20.55 28.80 -14.63
CA GLN A 195 -19.62 29.78 -15.19
C GLN A 195 -18.50 30.13 -14.20
N ALA A 196 -18.83 30.39 -12.94
CA ALA A 196 -17.85 30.67 -11.90
C ALA A 196 -16.91 29.47 -11.66
N LEU A 197 -17.47 28.26 -11.57
CA LEU A 197 -16.65 27.05 -11.41
C LEU A 197 -15.74 26.79 -12.61
N SER A 198 -16.24 27.02 -13.83
CA SER A 198 -15.45 26.84 -15.04
C SER A 198 -14.28 27.84 -15.12
N GLN A 199 -14.50 29.10 -14.74
CA GLN A 199 -13.44 30.11 -14.76
C GLN A 199 -12.37 29.88 -13.69
N SER A 200 -12.73 29.32 -12.53
CA SER A 200 -11.80 29.09 -11.43
C SER A 200 -12.06 27.76 -10.71
N PRO A 201 -11.71 26.63 -11.35
CA PRO A 201 -12.03 25.29 -10.85
C PRO A 201 -11.22 24.88 -9.62
N SER A 202 -10.13 25.58 -9.32
CA SER A 202 -9.27 25.41 -8.13
C SER A 202 -9.36 26.59 -7.15
N SER A 203 -10.44 27.37 -7.21
CA SER A 203 -10.63 28.54 -6.33
C SER A 203 -10.62 28.16 -4.85
N THR A 204 -10.13 29.06 -4.00
CA THR A 204 -10.01 28.81 -2.54
C THR A 204 -11.38 28.55 -1.91
N GLY A 205 -12.42 29.30 -2.33
CA GLY A 205 -13.74 29.28 -1.69
C GLY A 205 -14.50 27.95 -1.82
N ILE A 206 -14.14 27.09 -2.78
CA ILE A 206 -14.80 25.80 -2.97
C ILE A 206 -14.02 24.62 -2.39
N GLN A 207 -12.79 24.82 -1.87
CA GLN A 207 -11.92 23.71 -1.45
C GLN A 207 -12.54 22.86 -0.34
N ASP A 208 -13.24 23.47 0.61
CA ASP A 208 -13.93 22.72 1.68
C ASP A 208 -15.09 21.88 1.15
N LYS A 209 -15.69 22.26 0.01
CA LYS A 209 -16.73 21.48 -0.68
C LYS A 209 -16.14 20.35 -1.52
N LEU A 210 -14.92 20.53 -2.04
CA LEU A 210 -14.21 19.52 -2.83
C LEU A 210 -13.53 18.45 -1.97
N ARG A 211 -13.12 18.78 -0.73
CA ARG A 211 -12.39 17.85 0.15
C ARG A 211 -13.12 16.52 0.41
N PRO A 212 -14.44 16.49 0.67
CA PRO A 212 -15.15 15.21 0.76
C PRO A 212 -15.07 14.38 -0.52
N LEU A 213 -15.01 15.00 -1.69
CA LEU A 213 -14.89 14.28 -2.96
C LEU A 213 -13.50 13.66 -3.15
N GLU A 214 -12.44 14.34 -2.71
CA GLU A 214 -11.09 13.76 -2.65
C GLU A 214 -11.07 12.54 -1.73
N GLU A 215 -11.70 12.62 -0.55
CA GLU A 215 -11.79 11.47 0.36
C GLU A 215 -12.52 10.27 -0.26
N ILE A 216 -13.60 10.52 -1.00
CA ILE A 216 -14.33 9.49 -1.73
C ILE A 216 -13.46 8.91 -2.85
N ALA A 217 -12.68 9.74 -3.54
CA ALA A 217 -11.79 9.30 -4.61
C ALA A 217 -10.73 8.30 -4.15
N HIS A 218 -10.30 8.33 -2.89
CA HIS A 218 -9.42 7.30 -2.33
C HIS A 218 -10.05 5.89 -2.27
N PHE A 219 -11.37 5.76 -2.47
CA PHE A 219 -11.98 4.44 -2.66
C PHE A 219 -11.54 3.76 -3.96
N LEU A 220 -10.93 4.52 -4.88
CA LEU A 220 -10.35 3.99 -6.11
C LEU A 220 -9.24 2.96 -5.82
N ASP A 221 -8.49 3.12 -4.73
CA ASP A 221 -7.47 2.14 -4.27
C ASP A 221 -8.11 0.77 -4.01
N TRP A 222 -9.30 0.76 -3.38
CA TRP A 222 -10.08 -0.46 -3.12
C TRP A 222 -10.65 -1.09 -4.38
N CYS A 223 -10.87 -0.26 -5.41
CA CYS A 223 -11.31 -0.72 -6.72
C CYS A 223 -10.13 -1.22 -7.59
N GLY A 224 -8.90 -1.26 -7.06
CA GLY A 224 -7.71 -1.65 -7.80
C GLY A 224 -7.32 -0.65 -8.88
N HIS A 225 -7.56 0.64 -8.62
CA HIS A 225 -7.35 1.75 -9.57
C HIS A 225 -8.26 1.72 -10.83
N ASP A 226 -9.33 0.92 -10.81
CA ASP A 226 -10.31 0.84 -11.90
C ASP A 226 -11.43 1.88 -11.73
N GLU A 227 -11.37 2.94 -12.54
CA GLU A 227 -12.38 4.01 -12.53
C GLU A 227 -13.78 3.53 -12.94
N GLY A 228 -13.87 2.50 -13.78
CA GLY A 228 -15.14 1.89 -14.19
C GLY A 228 -15.82 1.23 -13.00
N ARG A 229 -15.07 0.43 -12.23
CA ARG A 229 -15.57 -0.17 -10.97
C ARG A 229 -15.93 0.89 -9.93
N PHE A 230 -15.11 1.93 -9.80
CA PHE A 230 -15.38 3.04 -8.91
C PHE A 230 -16.69 3.75 -9.26
N ARG A 231 -16.90 4.11 -10.54
CA ARG A 231 -18.15 4.72 -11.01
C ARG A 231 -19.34 3.77 -10.87
N ALA A 232 -19.16 2.47 -11.11
CA ALA A 232 -20.20 1.47 -10.91
C ALA A 232 -20.61 1.38 -9.43
N TRP A 233 -19.65 1.43 -8.51
CA TRP A 233 -19.92 1.51 -7.07
C TRP A 233 -20.67 2.80 -6.69
N LEU A 234 -20.23 3.95 -7.20
CA LEU A 234 -20.89 5.24 -6.94
C LEU A 234 -22.37 5.23 -7.36
N ASN A 235 -22.70 4.54 -8.45
CA ASN A 235 -24.06 4.49 -8.99
C ASN A 235 -24.93 3.36 -8.40
N ARG A 236 -24.35 2.41 -7.67
CA ARG A 236 -25.10 1.29 -7.08
C ARG A 236 -25.77 1.70 -5.76
N PRO A 237 -27.06 1.42 -5.54
CA PRO A 237 -27.69 1.58 -4.24
C PRO A 237 -26.94 0.78 -3.17
N ASN A 238 -26.59 1.42 -2.05
CA ASN A 238 -25.84 0.78 -0.98
C ASN A 238 -26.60 0.87 0.35
N ARG A 239 -26.82 -0.30 0.99
CA ARG A 239 -27.53 -0.45 2.26
C ARG A 239 -26.74 0.05 3.47
N ASP A 240 -25.44 0.27 3.30
CA ASP A 240 -24.58 0.83 4.35
C ASP A 240 -24.91 2.30 4.63
N PHE A 241 -25.63 2.97 3.73
CA PHE A 241 -26.14 4.32 3.97
C PHE A 241 -27.55 4.27 4.53
N ALA A 242 -27.81 5.16 5.51
CA ALA A 242 -29.13 5.33 6.08
C ALA A 242 -30.15 5.67 4.97
N PRO A 243 -31.33 5.01 4.94
CA PRO A 243 -32.38 5.35 3.99
C PRO A 243 -32.80 6.81 4.14
N LEU A 244 -32.91 7.52 3.02
CA LEU A 244 -33.42 8.89 2.99
C LEU A 244 -34.81 8.86 2.37
N ASN A 245 -35.82 9.35 3.10
CA ASN A 245 -37.23 9.31 2.68
C ASN A 245 -37.70 7.89 2.30
N GLY A 246 -37.27 6.88 3.06
CA GLY A 246 -37.63 5.47 2.84
C GLY A 246 -36.96 4.81 1.63
N LYS A 247 -36.00 5.48 0.97
CA LYS A 247 -35.28 4.95 -0.19
C LYS A 247 -33.82 4.70 0.14
N ILE A 248 -33.30 3.56 -0.32
CA ILE A 248 -31.87 3.27 -0.32
C ILE A 248 -31.26 4.01 -1.50
N LEU A 249 -30.33 4.93 -1.23
CA LEU A 249 -29.69 5.75 -2.24
C LEU A 249 -28.31 5.20 -2.61
N SER A 250 -27.85 5.54 -3.80
CA SER A 250 -26.45 5.33 -4.18
C SER A 250 -25.55 6.42 -3.61
N PRO A 251 -24.24 6.17 -3.45
CA PRO A 251 -23.27 7.21 -3.10
C PRO A 251 -23.39 8.47 -3.97
N MET A 252 -23.58 8.29 -5.29
CA MET A 252 -23.73 9.39 -6.24
C MET A 252 -24.95 10.25 -5.93
N GLN A 253 -26.09 9.62 -5.63
CA GLN A 253 -27.30 10.35 -5.26
C GLN A 253 -27.10 11.15 -3.97
N LEU A 254 -26.42 10.58 -2.98
CA LEU A 254 -26.08 11.30 -1.74
C LEU A 254 -25.18 12.51 -2.01
N ILE A 255 -24.17 12.37 -2.88
CA ILE A 255 -23.30 13.49 -3.29
C ILE A 255 -24.12 14.60 -3.94
N LEU A 256 -25.00 14.25 -4.88
CA LEU A 256 -25.87 15.21 -5.59
C LEU A 256 -26.92 15.88 -4.69
N LEU A 257 -27.25 15.27 -3.56
CA LEU A 257 -28.11 15.85 -2.52
C LEU A 257 -27.33 16.69 -1.50
N GLY A 258 -26.03 16.88 -1.68
CA GLY A 258 -25.18 17.66 -0.77
C GLY A 258 -24.67 16.88 0.44
N HIS A 259 -24.86 15.56 0.48
CA HIS A 259 -24.43 14.67 1.55
C HIS A 259 -23.08 13.97 1.26
N ALA A 260 -22.20 14.60 0.48
CA ALA A 260 -20.88 14.05 0.15
C ALA A 260 -20.03 13.70 1.39
N GLY A 261 -20.17 14.44 2.49
CA GLY A 261 -19.48 14.15 3.75
C GLY A 261 -19.85 12.79 4.36
N VAL A 262 -21.10 12.33 4.19
CA VAL A 262 -21.54 11.02 4.69
C VAL A 262 -20.85 9.90 3.91
N VAL A 263 -20.76 10.05 2.58
CA VAL A 263 -20.07 9.09 1.71
C VAL A 263 -18.58 9.06 2.01
N ALA A 264 -17.95 10.23 2.19
CA ALA A 264 -16.54 10.34 2.58
C ALA A 264 -16.25 9.64 3.91
N HIS A 265 -17.11 9.85 4.91
CA HIS A 265 -16.98 9.18 6.21
C HIS A 265 -17.07 7.65 6.08
N GLN A 266 -17.99 7.14 5.26
CA GLN A 266 -18.12 5.71 5.04
C GLN A 266 -16.90 5.13 4.33
N VAL A 267 -16.40 5.79 3.28
CA VAL A 267 -15.15 5.40 2.60
C VAL A 267 -13.99 5.35 3.59
N ARG A 268 -13.89 6.34 4.47
CA ARG A 268 -12.88 6.37 5.53
C ARG A 268 -13.01 5.16 6.48
N ASN A 269 -14.21 4.84 6.93
CA ASN A 269 -14.47 3.68 7.81
C ASN A 269 -14.09 2.36 7.13
N LEU A 270 -14.47 2.18 5.86
CA LEU A 270 -14.11 1.00 5.05
C LEU A 270 -12.59 0.86 4.93
N ARG A 271 -11.87 1.96 4.65
CA ARG A 271 -10.39 1.96 4.57
C ARG A 271 -9.73 1.62 5.91
N LEU A 272 -10.34 1.97 7.02
CA LEU A 272 -9.85 1.65 8.37
C LEU A 272 -10.23 0.23 8.83
N GLY A 273 -11.01 -0.50 8.03
CA GLY A 273 -11.48 -1.85 8.35
C GLY A 273 -12.56 -1.86 9.45
N HIS A 274 -13.23 -0.73 9.68
CA HIS A 274 -14.36 -0.70 10.59
C HIS A 274 -15.57 -1.37 9.92
N PRO A 275 -16.28 -2.28 10.61
CA PRO A 275 -17.52 -2.82 10.08
C PRO A 275 -18.56 -1.70 9.94
N SER A 276 -19.30 -1.74 8.83
CA SER A 276 -20.48 -0.93 8.56
C SER A 276 -21.68 -1.37 9.38
#